data_AF-B8NI21-F1
#
_entry.id   AF-B8NI21-F1
#
_cell.length_a   1.000
_cell.length_b   1.000
_cell.length_c   1.000
_cell.angle_alpha   90.00
_cell.angle_beta   90.00
_cell.angle_gamma   90.00
#
_symmetry.space_group_name_H-M   'P 1'
#
loop_
_entity.id
_entity.type
_entity.pdbx_description
1 polymer ?
#
loop_
_entity_poly.entity_id
_entity_poly.type
_entity_poly.pdbx_seq_one_letter_code
_entity_poly.pdbx_strand_id
1 'polypeptide(L)'
;MTAPADSTEKSETSETTTLQTTEVSTVDVDPDLPRVLAKVPGTVWVVAFIAAAERFTYWGITTPWQLHAKPPQASEFARCIRPRRSESIHDIQCLHVFLLFNTNSFRDNLGRLSRSLSDIAPEFDKRFRKLPPTGNILPKAGSVLSCAIRGRFQLDAAMPSYQREHFAKEVSWDETFVNEIRRGLVACRVILGFILFFTCLSQASNNLISQAGQMKTYGIPNDTITAMNPIFCVIMGPVIQKGLYPLLNKNNVKFQSITRMATGFIMMSASMAFAAGVQKIIYDTGPCYDRPLTCPGAENGRIPNQVNVFLQTPTYIILAVAEIFSFVTLSEYTYTKAPTDMKAVVQALGQLGAAAGSAIGIAITPLAHDPSLIWMYTGLAVAMFLVAVVFWILFKKYNAIDREDK
;
A
#
# COMPACT_ATOMS: atom_id res chain seq x y z
N MET A 1 88.27 -32.56 -3.41
CA MET A 1 88.54 -32.60 -1.96
C MET A 1 87.67 -31.54 -1.32
N THR A 2 86.87 -31.98 -0.36
CA THR A 2 85.72 -31.32 0.28
C THR A 2 86.11 -30.00 0.96
N ALA A 3 85.35 -28.93 0.69
CA ALA A 3 85.38 -27.66 1.42
C ALA A 3 83.93 -27.14 1.59
N PRO A 4 83.63 -26.38 2.65
CA PRO A 4 82.60 -26.77 3.60
C PRO A 4 81.26 -26.03 3.46
N ALA A 5 80.25 -26.62 4.08
CA ALA A 5 78.91 -26.10 4.28
C ALA A 5 78.91 -24.86 5.20
N ASP A 6 78.30 -23.78 4.75
CA ASP A 6 77.84 -22.68 5.60
C ASP A 6 76.30 -22.69 5.56
N SER A 7 75.72 -23.14 6.67
CA SER A 7 74.30 -23.21 6.93
C SER A 7 73.86 -21.95 7.67
N THR A 8 73.30 -20.98 6.94
CA THR A 8 72.50 -19.92 7.56
C THR A 8 71.12 -19.92 6.91
N GLU A 9 70.25 -20.75 7.47
CA GLU A 9 68.84 -20.91 7.11
C GLU A 9 68.04 -19.73 7.68
N LYS A 10 67.71 -18.75 6.84
CA LYS A 10 66.75 -17.68 7.16
C LYS A 10 65.34 -18.26 7.01
N SER A 11 64.69 -18.56 8.14
CA SER A 11 63.24 -18.77 8.19
C SER A 11 62.52 -17.46 7.84
N GLU A 12 61.99 -17.39 6.63
CA GLU A 12 60.95 -16.41 6.26
C GLU A 12 59.60 -16.92 6.77
N THR A 13 59.19 -16.44 7.94
CA THR A 13 57.85 -16.66 8.46
C THR A 13 56.87 -15.82 7.64
N SER A 14 56.26 -16.43 6.62
CA SER A 14 55.14 -15.83 5.88
C SER A 14 53.94 -15.64 6.82
N GLU A 15 53.70 -14.41 7.24
CA GLU A 15 52.51 -13.97 7.94
C GLU A 15 51.28 -14.19 7.05
N THR A 16 50.66 -15.37 7.15
CA THR A 16 49.33 -15.59 6.58
C THR A 16 48.35 -14.88 7.50
N THR A 17 47.95 -13.67 7.10
CA THR A 17 46.86 -12.91 7.71
C THR A 17 45.57 -13.71 7.61
N THR A 18 45.30 -14.51 8.63
CA THR A 18 44.02 -15.19 8.79
C THR A 18 42.98 -14.11 9.04
N LEU A 19 42.13 -13.85 8.04
CA LEU A 19 40.91 -13.05 8.21
C LEU A 19 40.05 -13.77 9.27
N GLN A 20 40.16 -13.34 10.53
CA GLN A 20 39.20 -13.68 11.56
C GLN A 20 37.88 -13.03 11.17
N THR A 21 37.02 -13.83 10.55
CA THR A 21 35.58 -13.59 10.50
C THR A 21 35.12 -13.32 11.92
N THR A 22 34.79 -12.06 12.22
CA THR A 22 34.10 -11.70 13.45
C THR A 22 32.78 -12.45 13.45
N GLU A 23 32.73 -13.57 14.17
CA GLU A 23 31.50 -14.24 14.57
C GLU A 23 30.65 -13.19 15.29
N VAL A 24 29.64 -12.67 14.59
CA VAL A 24 28.59 -11.88 15.21
C VAL A 24 27.84 -12.85 16.10
N SER A 25 28.22 -12.85 17.36
CA SER A 25 27.51 -13.52 18.45
C SER A 25 26.03 -13.24 18.27
N THR A 26 25.26 -14.28 18.00
CA THR A 26 23.82 -14.26 18.16
C THR A 26 23.58 -13.87 19.61
N VAL A 27 23.23 -12.61 19.84
CA VAL A 27 22.80 -12.15 21.16
C VAL A 27 21.63 -13.07 21.53
N ASP A 28 21.84 -13.93 22.53
CA ASP A 28 20.80 -14.76 23.12
C ASP A 28 19.67 -13.84 23.59
N VAL A 29 18.63 -13.73 22.76
CA VAL A 29 17.47 -12.90 23.06
C VAL A 29 16.65 -13.68 24.07
N ASP A 30 16.68 -13.23 25.33
CA ASP A 30 15.78 -13.71 26.37
C ASP A 30 14.33 -13.70 25.83
N PRO A 31 13.69 -14.86 25.66
CA PRO A 31 12.38 -14.97 25.01
C PRO A 31 11.25 -14.30 25.80
N ASP A 32 11.46 -13.99 27.08
CA ASP A 32 10.44 -13.40 27.94
C ASP A 32 10.43 -11.86 27.96
N LEU A 33 11.44 -11.19 27.39
CA LEU A 33 11.44 -9.74 27.33
C LEU A 33 10.53 -9.21 26.20
N PRO A 34 9.51 -8.39 26.49
CA PRO A 34 8.75 -7.72 25.44
C PRO A 34 9.71 -6.84 24.63
N ARG A 35 9.75 -7.02 23.30
CA ARG A 35 10.49 -6.15 22.38
C ARG A 35 9.93 -4.73 22.47
N VAL A 36 10.40 -3.94 23.44
CA VAL A 36 10.12 -2.52 23.51
C VAL A 36 10.84 -1.89 22.32
N LEU A 37 10.08 -1.23 21.43
CA LEU A 37 10.63 -0.46 20.32
C LEU A 37 11.72 0.46 20.88
N ALA A 38 12.98 0.11 20.63
CA ALA A 38 14.11 0.97 20.90
C ALA A 38 13.81 2.34 20.29
N LYS A 39 14.26 3.41 20.97
CA LYS A 39 14.11 4.80 20.51
C LYS A 39 14.32 4.87 19.00
N VAL A 40 13.26 5.23 18.27
CA VAL A 40 13.26 5.20 16.80
C VAL A 40 14.41 6.07 16.30
N PRO A 41 15.35 5.53 15.50
CA PRO A 41 16.48 6.30 15.00
C PRO A 41 15.99 7.54 14.24
N GLY A 42 16.67 8.69 14.41
CA GLY A 42 16.33 9.92 13.66
C GLY A 42 16.29 9.73 12.14
N THR A 43 17.08 8.78 11.63
CA THR A 43 17.06 8.31 10.24
C THR A 43 15.67 7.89 9.75
N VAL A 44 14.90 7.16 10.57
CA VAL A 44 13.56 6.72 10.21
C VAL A 44 12.61 7.91 10.12
N TRP A 45 12.76 8.92 10.98
CA TRP A 45 11.97 10.15 10.92
C TRP A 45 12.24 10.96 9.66
N VAL A 46 13.50 11.01 9.21
CA VAL A 46 13.82 11.68 7.94
C VAL A 46 13.25 10.91 6.75
N VAL A 47 13.36 9.59 6.72
CA VAL A 47 12.73 8.76 5.67
C VAL A 47 11.21 8.95 5.66
N ALA A 48 10.58 8.98 6.84
CA ALA A 48 9.16 9.26 6.98
C ALA A 48 8.79 10.66 6.47
N PHE A 49 9.61 11.68 6.76
CA PHE A 49 9.42 13.03 6.25
C PHE A 49 9.55 13.11 4.72
N ILE A 50 10.57 12.45 4.15
CA ILE A 50 10.76 12.38 2.69
C ILE A 50 9.56 11.68 2.04
N ALA A 51 9.12 10.54 2.58
CA ALA A 51 7.95 9.82 2.07
C ALA A 51 6.66 10.66 2.20
N ALA A 52 6.50 11.42 3.29
CA ALA A 52 5.39 12.34 3.45
C ALA A 52 5.45 13.48 2.43
N ALA A 53 6.62 14.05 2.16
CA ALA A 53 6.83 15.10 1.16
C ALA A 53 6.60 14.60 -0.27
N GLU A 54 7.03 13.37 -0.59
CA GLU A 54 6.74 12.69 -1.86
C GLU A 54 5.22 12.53 -2.04
N ARG A 55 4.53 12.00 -1.03
CA ARG A 55 3.07 11.82 -1.06
C ARG A 55 2.34 13.15 -1.18
N PHE A 56 2.77 14.17 -0.44
CA PHE A 56 2.23 15.52 -0.53
C PHE A 56 2.39 16.09 -1.94
N THR A 57 3.56 15.92 -2.56
CA THR A 57 3.83 16.39 -3.93
C THR A 57 2.95 15.65 -4.95
N TYR A 58 2.84 14.32 -4.82
CA TYR A 58 2.00 13.52 -5.70
C TYR A 58 0.53 13.95 -5.65
N TRP A 59 -0.06 14.05 -4.46
CA TRP A 59 -1.47 14.47 -4.30
C TRP A 59 -1.69 15.95 -4.60
N GLY A 60 -0.70 16.80 -4.30
CA GLY A 60 -0.73 18.23 -4.61
C GLY A 60 -0.69 18.53 -6.11
N ILE A 61 -0.10 17.65 -6.93
CA ILE A 61 -0.04 17.79 -8.40
C ILE A 61 -1.21 17.08 -9.09
N THR A 62 -1.53 15.86 -8.68
CA THR A 62 -2.53 15.03 -9.38
C THR A 62 -3.93 15.62 -9.33
N THR A 63 -4.36 16.19 -8.20
CA THR A 63 -5.71 16.75 -8.05
C THR A 63 -5.96 17.95 -8.97
N PRO A 64 -5.09 18.98 -9.03
CA PRO A 64 -5.26 20.06 -10.00
C PRO A 64 -5.11 19.60 -11.45
N TRP A 65 -4.21 18.65 -11.73
CA TRP A 65 -4.02 18.12 -13.08
C TRP A 65 -5.28 17.42 -13.61
N GLN A 66 -5.96 16.65 -12.75
CA GLN A 66 -7.25 16.03 -13.06
C GLN A 66 -8.33 17.07 -13.38
N LEU A 67 -8.32 18.22 -12.69
CA LEU A 67 -9.26 19.30 -12.95
C LEU A 67 -8.99 19.96 -14.31
N HIS A 68 -7.72 20.19 -14.65
CA HIS A 68 -7.33 20.84 -15.92
C HIS A 68 -7.52 19.93 -17.14
N ALA A 69 -7.42 18.61 -16.97
CA ALA A 69 -7.62 17.64 -18.04
C ALA A 69 -9.09 17.44 -18.43
N LYS A 70 -10.05 17.95 -17.64
CA LYS A 70 -11.47 17.88 -18.02
C LYS A 70 -11.72 18.83 -19.19
N PRO A 71 -12.32 18.37 -20.30
CA PRO A 71 -12.71 19.27 -21.37
C PRO A 71 -13.68 20.32 -20.81
N PRO A 72 -13.50 21.61 -21.11
CA PRO A 72 -14.45 22.63 -20.69
C PRO A 72 -15.82 22.24 -21.23
N GLN A 73 -16.83 22.16 -20.35
CA GLN A 73 -18.20 22.07 -20.83
C GLN A 73 -18.44 23.27 -21.75
N ALA A 74 -19.03 23.05 -22.93
CA ALA A 74 -19.20 24.10 -23.94
C ALA A 74 -19.89 25.38 -23.38
N SER A 75 -20.66 25.25 -22.31
CA SER A 75 -21.25 26.37 -21.57
C SER A 75 -20.24 27.26 -20.84
N GLU A 76 -19.11 26.72 -20.36
CA GLU A 76 -18.04 27.51 -19.76
C GLU A 76 -17.21 28.24 -20.81
N PHE A 77 -16.97 27.62 -21.97
CA PHE A 77 -16.27 28.32 -23.06
C PHE A 77 -17.06 29.55 -23.53
N ALA A 78 -18.39 29.45 -23.61
CA ALA A 78 -19.26 30.58 -23.91
C ALA A 78 -19.28 31.65 -22.79
N ARG A 79 -18.98 31.29 -21.52
CA ARG A 79 -18.82 32.25 -20.43
C ARG A 79 -17.45 32.93 -20.44
N CYS A 80 -16.37 32.21 -20.74
CA CYS A 80 -15.04 32.82 -20.83
C CYS A 80 -14.95 33.88 -21.94
N ILE A 81 -15.71 33.74 -23.03
CA ILE A 81 -15.71 34.75 -24.12
C ILE A 81 -16.57 35.98 -23.77
N ARG A 82 -17.44 35.92 -22.75
CA ARG A 82 -18.16 37.13 -22.30
C ARG A 82 -17.41 37.77 -21.14
N PRO A 83 -16.77 38.94 -21.35
CA PRO A 83 -16.18 39.70 -20.24
C PRO A 83 -17.32 40.23 -19.36
N ARG A 84 -17.77 39.43 -18.39
CA ARG A 84 -18.50 39.97 -17.24
C ARG A 84 -17.48 40.42 -16.22
N ARG A 85 -17.57 41.70 -15.88
CA ARG A 85 -16.82 42.47 -14.88
C ARG A 85 -16.98 41.96 -13.44
N SER A 86 -17.20 40.67 -13.23
CA SER A 86 -17.24 40.05 -11.91
C SER A 86 -16.27 38.89 -11.93
N GLU A 87 -15.05 39.17 -11.49
CA GLU A 87 -13.98 38.21 -11.22
C GLU A 87 -14.56 37.08 -10.36
N SER A 88 -14.90 35.96 -11.00
CA SER A 88 -15.36 34.79 -10.26
C SER A 88 -14.13 34.06 -9.76
N ILE A 89 -14.08 33.85 -8.44
CA ILE A 89 -13.00 33.23 -7.66
C ILE A 89 -12.48 31.90 -8.25
N HIS A 90 -13.27 31.24 -9.11
CA HIS A 90 -12.87 30.00 -9.78
C HIS A 90 -11.77 30.18 -10.84
N ASP A 91 -11.78 31.26 -11.64
CA ASP A 91 -10.72 31.48 -12.65
C ASP A 91 -9.37 31.82 -11.98
N ILE A 92 -9.43 32.54 -10.86
CA ILE A 92 -8.25 32.89 -10.08
C ILE A 92 -7.59 31.64 -9.49
N GLN A 93 -8.36 30.63 -9.08
CA GLN A 93 -7.78 29.38 -8.55
C GLN A 93 -7.00 28.59 -9.61
N CYS A 94 -7.52 28.47 -10.83
CA CYS A 94 -6.80 27.76 -11.91
C CYS A 94 -5.50 28.49 -12.29
N LEU A 95 -5.54 29.83 -12.39
CA LEU A 95 -4.34 30.61 -12.71
C LEU A 95 -3.34 30.61 -11.56
N HIS A 96 -3.80 30.67 -10.30
CA HIS A 96 -2.91 30.60 -9.13
C HIS A 96 -2.20 29.26 -9.02
N VAL A 97 -2.84 28.14 -9.34
CA VAL A 97 -2.15 26.84 -9.31
C VAL A 97 -1.10 26.77 -10.42
N PHE A 98 -1.43 27.23 -11.64
CA PHE A 98 -0.45 27.27 -12.74
C PHE A 98 0.72 28.21 -12.43
N LEU A 99 0.45 29.37 -11.83
CA LEU A 99 1.47 30.31 -11.39
C LEU A 99 2.29 29.75 -10.23
N LEU A 100 1.68 29.13 -9.21
CA LEU A 100 2.40 28.50 -8.11
C LEU A 100 3.41 27.46 -8.62
N PHE A 101 3.06 26.67 -9.65
CA PHE A 101 3.97 25.67 -10.22
C PHE A 101 5.01 26.23 -11.20
N ASN A 102 4.69 27.28 -11.96
CA ASN A 102 5.66 27.92 -12.84
C ASN A 102 6.51 28.99 -12.12
N THR A 103 6.27 29.23 -10.83
CA THR A 103 7.13 30.13 -10.06
C THR A 103 8.51 29.50 -9.87
N ASN A 104 9.54 30.30 -10.09
CA ASN A 104 10.92 30.01 -9.69
C ASN A 104 11.00 29.51 -8.23
N SER A 105 10.04 29.89 -7.37
CA SER A 105 9.95 29.43 -5.98
C SER A 105 9.82 27.90 -5.83
N PHE A 106 9.01 27.21 -6.64
CA PHE A 106 8.87 25.76 -6.51
C PHE A 106 10.17 25.04 -6.90
N ARG A 107 10.77 25.47 -8.02
CA ARG A 107 12.08 24.99 -8.48
C ARG A 107 13.19 25.27 -7.46
N ASP A 108 13.20 26.46 -6.87
CA ASP A 108 14.18 26.84 -5.85
C ASP A 108 14.01 26.03 -4.57
N ASN A 109 12.77 25.77 -4.14
CA ASN A 109 12.46 24.93 -2.99
C ASN A 109 12.91 23.47 -3.22
N LEU A 110 12.66 22.91 -4.41
CA LEU A 110 13.19 21.60 -4.81
C LEU A 110 14.72 21.58 -4.82
N GLY A 111 15.36 22.64 -5.33
CA GLY A 111 16.81 22.78 -5.33
C GLY A 111 17.42 22.88 -3.92
N ARG A 112 16.71 23.53 -2.97
CA ARG A 112 17.10 23.57 -1.55
C ARG A 112 16.92 22.22 -0.88
N LEU A 113 15.81 21.53 -1.13
CA LEU A 113 15.55 20.18 -0.64
C LEU A 113 16.61 19.18 -1.13
N SER A 114 16.95 19.22 -2.42
CA SER A 114 18.00 18.38 -3.00
C SER A 114 19.36 18.59 -2.33
N ARG A 115 19.72 19.84 -2.02
CA ARG A 115 20.97 20.15 -1.29
C ARG A 115 20.92 19.66 0.15
N SER A 116 19.82 19.90 0.86
CA SER A 116 19.65 19.38 2.21
C SER A 116 19.73 17.85 2.27
N LEU A 117 19.20 17.16 1.26
CA LEU A 117 19.29 15.70 1.15
C LEU A 117 20.74 15.24 0.88
N SER A 118 21.49 15.93 0.02
CA SER A 118 22.89 15.59 -0.23
C SER A 118 23.78 15.78 1.00
N ASP A 119 23.47 16.76 1.86
CA ASP A 119 24.25 17.03 3.07
C ASP A 119 24.05 15.95 4.15
N ILE A 120 22.84 15.37 4.23
CA ILE A 120 22.52 14.35 5.24
C ILE A 120 22.88 12.94 4.72
N ALA A 121 22.98 12.73 3.40
CA ALA A 121 23.26 11.44 2.76
C ALA A 121 24.50 10.68 3.31
N PRO A 122 25.65 11.31 3.60
CA PRO A 122 26.81 10.61 4.16
C PRO A 122 26.56 10.07 5.57
N GLU A 123 25.78 10.81 6.37
CA GLU A 123 25.43 10.41 7.73
C GLU A 123 24.46 9.21 7.72
N PHE A 124 23.61 9.13 6.70
CA PHE A 124 22.79 7.95 6.43
C PHE A 124 23.64 6.75 6.03
N ASP A 125 24.62 6.95 5.13
CA ASP A 125 25.44 5.87 4.57
C ASP A 125 26.17 5.06 5.65
N LYS A 126 26.59 5.71 6.75
CA LYS A 126 27.24 5.07 7.90
C LYS A 126 26.30 4.24 8.78
N ARG A 127 24.99 4.49 8.76
CA ARG A 127 24.00 3.85 9.66
C ARG A 127 23.28 2.66 9.03
N PHE A 128 23.35 2.50 7.70
CA PHE A 128 22.69 1.39 7.01
C PHE A 128 23.62 0.20 6.83
N ARG A 129 23.11 -1.00 7.15
CA ARG A 129 23.77 -2.25 6.77
C ARG A 129 23.56 -2.44 5.27
N LYS A 130 24.61 -2.20 4.49
CA LYS A 130 24.60 -2.46 3.04
C LYS A 130 24.59 -3.97 2.84
N LEU A 131 23.48 -4.51 2.31
CA LEU A 131 23.52 -5.87 1.78
C LEU A 131 24.44 -5.84 0.55
N PRO A 132 25.38 -6.79 0.40
CA PRO A 132 26.23 -6.85 -0.78
C PRO A 132 25.34 -6.88 -2.03
N PRO A 133 25.73 -6.26 -3.15
CA PRO A 133 24.96 -6.33 -4.38
C PRO A 133 24.93 -7.79 -4.85
N THR A 134 23.88 -8.51 -4.45
CA THR A 134 23.62 -9.86 -4.92
C THR A 134 23.35 -9.77 -6.41
N GLY A 135 24.04 -10.60 -7.22
CA GLY A 135 23.81 -10.64 -8.67
C GLY A 135 22.34 -10.89 -9.01
N ASN A 136 21.97 -10.72 -10.29
CA ASN A 136 20.56 -10.79 -10.69
C ASN A 136 19.89 -12.11 -10.22
N ILE A 137 19.01 -12.00 -9.23
CA ILE A 137 18.33 -13.11 -8.59
C ILE A 137 17.11 -13.58 -9.39
N LEU A 138 16.59 -12.73 -10.28
CA LEU A 138 15.40 -13.01 -11.08
C LEU A 138 15.57 -14.22 -12.02
N PRO A 139 16.69 -14.40 -12.75
CA PRO A 139 16.93 -15.61 -13.53
C PRO A 139 17.00 -16.88 -12.68
N LYS A 140 17.58 -16.80 -11.46
CA LYS A 140 17.63 -17.95 -10.53
C LYS A 140 16.21 -18.30 -10.06
N ALA A 141 15.45 -17.31 -9.63
CA ALA A 141 14.04 -17.50 -9.24
C ALA A 141 13.20 -18.04 -10.41
N GLY A 142 13.37 -17.50 -11.62
CA GLY A 142 12.72 -18.00 -12.84
C GLY A 142 13.09 -19.45 -13.15
N SER A 143 14.34 -19.85 -12.91
CA SER A 143 14.79 -21.23 -13.07
C SER A 143 14.15 -22.17 -12.04
N VAL A 144 14.07 -21.76 -10.77
CA VAL A 144 13.37 -22.50 -9.71
C VAL A 144 11.89 -22.66 -10.07
N LEU A 145 11.22 -21.59 -10.50
CA LEU A 145 9.82 -21.62 -10.93
C LEU A 145 9.63 -22.51 -12.16
N SER A 146 10.54 -22.46 -13.13
CA SER A 146 10.50 -23.32 -14.32
C SER A 146 10.65 -24.81 -13.95
N CYS A 147 11.57 -25.15 -13.05
CA CYS A 147 11.69 -26.52 -12.52
C CYS A 147 10.42 -26.95 -11.78
N ALA A 148 9.83 -26.07 -10.97
CA ALA A 148 8.59 -26.37 -10.25
C ALA A 148 7.39 -26.56 -11.19
N ILE A 149 7.27 -25.77 -12.26
CA ILE A 149 6.23 -25.92 -13.29
C ILE A 149 6.40 -27.26 -14.01
N ARG A 150 7.63 -27.61 -14.40
CA ARG A 150 7.95 -28.94 -15.00
C ARG A 150 7.64 -30.08 -14.03
N GLY A 151 7.83 -29.86 -12.73
CA GLY A 151 7.47 -30.75 -11.64
C GLY A 151 6.00 -30.69 -11.21
N ARG A 152 5.06 -30.33 -12.11
CA ARG A 152 3.61 -30.28 -11.82
C ARG A 152 3.22 -29.30 -10.69
N PHE A 153 3.85 -28.13 -10.65
CA PHE A 153 3.67 -27.10 -9.63
C PHE A 153 4.08 -27.50 -8.21
N GLN A 154 4.83 -28.59 -8.05
CA GLN A 154 5.45 -28.97 -6.78
C GLN A 154 6.80 -28.30 -6.66
N LEU A 155 6.95 -27.42 -5.66
CA LEU A 155 8.21 -26.71 -5.43
C LEU A 155 9.30 -27.66 -4.88
N ASP A 156 8.92 -28.81 -4.32
CA ASP A 156 9.86 -29.85 -3.87
C ASP A 156 10.67 -30.41 -5.05
N ALA A 157 10.12 -30.42 -6.27
CA ALA A 157 10.85 -30.83 -7.47
C ALA A 157 12.01 -29.88 -7.83
N ALA A 158 12.01 -28.65 -7.30
CA ALA A 158 13.08 -27.68 -7.51
C ALA A 158 14.19 -27.78 -6.45
N MET A 159 14.06 -28.66 -5.45
CA MET A 159 15.10 -28.88 -4.44
C MET A 159 16.39 -29.38 -5.11
N PRO A 160 17.58 -28.90 -4.70
CA PRO A 160 18.85 -29.37 -5.24
C PRO A 160 19.04 -30.89 -5.10
N SER A 161 18.66 -31.45 -3.94
CA SER A 161 18.66 -32.89 -3.67
C SER A 161 17.82 -33.66 -4.68
N TYR A 162 16.59 -33.22 -4.95
CA TYR A 162 15.70 -33.82 -5.94
C TYR A 162 16.23 -33.72 -7.38
N GLN A 163 16.77 -32.55 -7.77
CA GLN A 163 17.33 -32.32 -9.11
C GLN A 163 18.59 -33.17 -9.37
N ARG A 164 19.42 -33.37 -8.33
CA ARG A 164 20.59 -34.23 -8.40
C ARG A 164 20.23 -35.70 -8.51
N GLU A 165 19.21 -36.15 -7.79
CA GLU A 165 18.75 -37.54 -7.81
C GLU A 165 18.03 -37.91 -9.12
N HIS A 166 17.07 -37.10 -9.56
CA HIS A 166 16.22 -37.44 -10.71
C HIS A 166 16.77 -37.01 -12.07
N PHE A 167 17.60 -35.94 -12.10
CA PHE A 167 18.10 -35.37 -13.36
C PHE A 167 19.64 -35.33 -13.44
N ALA A 168 20.35 -35.82 -12.42
CA ALA A 168 21.81 -35.72 -12.32
C ALA A 168 22.33 -34.28 -12.55
N LYS A 169 21.53 -33.28 -12.19
CA LYS A 169 21.80 -31.87 -12.47
C LYS A 169 22.17 -31.13 -11.20
N GLU A 170 23.38 -30.57 -11.16
CA GLU A 170 23.78 -29.64 -10.11
C GLU A 170 23.16 -28.26 -10.40
N VAL A 171 22.44 -27.70 -9.43
CA VAL A 171 21.71 -26.43 -9.57
C VAL A 171 22.44 -25.30 -8.85
N SER A 172 22.26 -24.06 -9.29
CA SER A 172 22.98 -22.89 -8.77
C SER A 172 22.37 -22.29 -7.49
N TRP A 173 21.35 -22.93 -6.92
CA TRP A 173 20.60 -22.44 -5.77
C TRP A 173 20.58 -23.48 -4.65
N ASP A 174 20.42 -23.03 -3.43
CA ASP A 174 20.37 -23.86 -2.23
C ASP A 174 18.92 -24.12 -1.76
N GLU A 175 18.76 -25.02 -0.80
CA GLU A 175 17.44 -25.38 -0.24
C GLU A 175 16.77 -24.21 0.48
N THR A 176 17.56 -23.36 1.14
CA THR A 176 17.06 -22.16 1.82
C THR A 176 16.34 -21.26 0.84
N PHE A 177 16.95 -20.98 -0.32
CA PHE A 177 16.36 -20.15 -1.36
C PHE A 177 15.04 -20.72 -1.91
N VAL A 178 14.97 -22.04 -2.12
CA VAL A 178 13.71 -22.71 -2.53
C VAL A 178 12.62 -22.53 -1.46
N ASN A 179 12.97 -22.66 -0.18
CA ASN A 179 12.04 -22.42 0.93
C ASN A 179 11.63 -20.94 1.07
N GLU A 180 12.53 -19.99 0.79
CA GLU A 180 12.17 -18.57 0.71
C GLU A 180 11.17 -18.31 -0.43
N ILE A 181 11.40 -18.89 -1.62
CA ILE A 181 10.46 -18.80 -2.74
C ILE A 181 9.11 -19.39 -2.36
N ARG A 182 9.07 -20.52 -1.64
CA ARG A 182 7.82 -21.10 -1.13
C ARG A 182 7.03 -20.11 -0.28
N ARG A 183 7.71 -19.45 0.66
CA ARG A 183 7.11 -18.42 1.53
C ARG A 183 6.64 -17.21 0.73
N GLY A 184 7.44 -16.76 -0.24
CA GLY A 184 7.07 -15.69 -1.17
C GLY A 184 5.84 -16.01 -2.02
N LEU A 185 5.73 -17.23 -2.53
CA LEU A 185 4.55 -17.69 -3.29
C LEU A 185 3.29 -17.76 -2.42
N VAL A 186 3.41 -18.14 -1.15
CA VAL A 186 2.30 -18.04 -0.19
C VAL A 186 1.86 -16.58 -0.01
N ALA A 187 2.81 -15.64 0.11
CA ALA A 187 2.49 -14.21 0.15
C ALA A 187 1.80 -13.73 -1.13
N CYS A 188 2.23 -14.22 -2.31
CA CYS A 188 1.56 -13.94 -3.59
C CYS A 188 0.11 -14.43 -3.60
N ARG A 189 -0.16 -15.62 -3.03
CA ARG A 189 -1.54 -16.13 -2.90
C ARG A 189 -2.38 -15.24 -1.98
N VAL A 190 -1.80 -14.69 -0.92
CA VAL A 190 -2.50 -13.72 -0.05
C VAL A 190 -2.83 -12.44 -0.81
N ILE A 191 -1.90 -11.92 -1.63
CA ILE A 191 -2.12 -10.73 -2.48
C ILE A 191 -3.32 -10.91 -3.41
N LEU A 192 -3.54 -12.12 -3.96
CA LEU A 192 -4.72 -12.39 -4.80
C LEU A 192 -6.04 -12.16 -4.04
N GLY A 193 -6.09 -12.46 -2.75
CA GLY A 193 -7.25 -12.16 -1.90
C GLY A 193 -7.53 -10.67 -1.72
N PHE A 194 -6.51 -9.82 -1.91
CA PHE A 194 -6.61 -8.37 -1.79
C PHE A 194 -7.09 -7.66 -3.06
N ILE A 195 -7.21 -8.36 -4.19
CA ILE A 195 -7.67 -7.75 -5.46
C ILE A 195 -9.04 -7.07 -5.27
N LEU A 196 -9.97 -7.75 -4.59
CA LEU A 196 -11.29 -7.17 -4.33
C LEU A 196 -11.23 -6.03 -3.30
N PHE A 197 -10.33 -6.11 -2.33
CA PHE A 197 -10.09 -5.02 -1.38
C PHE A 197 -9.61 -3.74 -2.10
N PHE A 198 -8.66 -3.88 -3.03
CA PHE A 198 -8.21 -2.76 -3.87
C PHE A 198 -9.29 -2.25 -4.82
N THR A 199 -10.18 -3.13 -5.28
CA THR A 199 -11.37 -2.73 -6.04
C THR A 199 -12.25 -1.82 -5.19
N CYS A 200 -12.58 -2.21 -3.95
CA CYS A 200 -13.36 -1.39 -3.03
C CYS A 200 -12.68 -0.05 -2.71
N LEU A 201 -11.37 -0.03 -2.47
CA LEU A 201 -10.61 1.22 -2.28
C LEU A 201 -10.73 2.13 -3.51
N SER A 202 -10.55 1.58 -4.71
CA SER A 202 -10.63 2.35 -5.95
C SER A 202 -12.03 2.93 -6.17
N GLN A 203 -13.08 2.16 -5.87
CA GLN A 203 -14.47 2.62 -5.96
C GLN A 203 -14.80 3.65 -4.86
N ALA A 204 -14.24 3.51 -3.66
CA ALA A 204 -14.39 4.51 -2.60
C ALA A 204 -13.84 5.87 -3.05
N SER A 205 -12.66 5.89 -3.68
CA SER A 205 -12.05 7.14 -4.16
C SER A 205 -12.83 7.82 -5.27
N ASN A 206 -13.53 7.08 -6.14
CA ASN A 206 -14.27 7.68 -7.26
C ASN A 206 -15.72 7.98 -6.90
N ASN A 207 -16.42 7.01 -6.29
CA ASN A 207 -17.86 7.08 -6.11
C ASN A 207 -18.29 7.77 -4.82
N LEU A 208 -17.43 7.84 -3.78
CA LEU A 208 -17.78 8.65 -2.60
C LEU A 208 -17.71 10.15 -2.94
N ILE A 209 -16.84 10.54 -3.88
CA ILE A 209 -16.83 11.91 -4.42
C ILE A 209 -18.14 12.21 -5.14
N SER A 210 -18.59 11.33 -6.03
CA SER A 210 -19.85 11.53 -6.76
C SER A 210 -21.05 11.53 -5.81
N GLN A 211 -21.07 10.62 -4.81
CA GLN A 211 -22.06 10.60 -3.75
C GLN A 211 -22.08 11.92 -2.96
N ALA A 212 -20.90 12.49 -2.63
CA ALA A 212 -20.81 13.77 -1.92
C ALA A 212 -21.36 14.93 -2.77
N GLY A 213 -21.21 14.88 -4.09
CA GLY A 213 -21.76 15.87 -5.00
C GLY A 213 -23.28 15.88 -5.11
N GLN A 214 -23.95 14.81 -4.69
CA GLN A 214 -25.41 14.74 -4.62
C GLN A 214 -25.97 15.23 -3.28
N MET A 215 -25.10 15.66 -2.36
CA MET A 215 -25.42 16.07 -0.99
C MET A 215 -25.16 17.56 -0.76
N LYS A 216 -25.70 18.10 0.33
CA LYS A 216 -25.35 19.45 0.81
C LYS A 216 -23.93 19.46 1.33
N THR A 217 -23.05 20.16 0.61
CA THR A 217 -21.64 20.32 1.01
C THR A 217 -21.32 21.62 1.73
N TYR A 218 -22.30 22.53 1.88
CA TYR A 218 -22.13 23.82 2.58
C TYR A 218 -20.94 24.66 2.05
N GLY A 219 -20.66 24.58 0.75
CA GLY A 219 -19.55 25.28 0.09
C GLY A 219 -18.23 24.51 0.11
N ILE A 220 -18.16 23.36 0.77
CA ILE A 220 -16.99 22.47 0.72
C ILE A 220 -17.00 21.73 -0.63
N PRO A 221 -15.86 21.69 -1.35
CA PRO A 221 -15.76 20.88 -2.57
C PRO A 221 -15.88 19.37 -2.28
N ASN A 222 -16.54 18.62 -3.17
CA ASN A 222 -16.82 17.19 -2.98
C ASN A 222 -15.54 16.33 -2.85
N ASP A 223 -14.51 16.69 -3.60
CA ASP A 223 -13.18 16.08 -3.58
C ASP A 223 -12.46 16.31 -2.24
N THR A 224 -12.64 17.50 -1.63
CA THR A 224 -12.07 17.82 -0.32
C THR A 224 -12.59 16.90 0.78
N ILE A 225 -13.83 16.42 0.67
CA ILE A 225 -14.42 15.48 1.65
C ILE A 225 -13.64 14.16 1.71
N THR A 226 -13.02 13.71 0.62
CA THR A 226 -12.22 12.47 0.63
C THR A 226 -10.94 12.56 1.45
N ALA A 227 -10.47 13.78 1.75
CA ALA A 227 -9.35 14.01 2.67
C ALA A 227 -9.67 13.50 4.10
N MET A 228 -10.94 13.24 4.41
CA MET A 228 -11.32 12.56 5.65
C MET A 228 -10.66 11.18 5.80
N ASN A 229 -10.48 10.42 4.71
CA ASN A 229 -9.87 9.09 4.81
C ASN A 229 -8.45 9.14 5.41
N PRO A 230 -7.46 9.88 4.84
CA PRO A 230 -6.14 9.96 5.44
C PRO A 230 -6.15 10.61 6.83
N ILE A 231 -7.02 11.59 7.10
CA ILE A 231 -7.17 12.18 8.45
C ILE A 231 -7.57 11.10 9.46
N PHE A 232 -8.57 10.29 9.14
CA PHE A 232 -8.98 9.19 10.01
C PHE A 232 -7.93 8.08 10.08
N CYS A 233 -7.16 7.79 9.02
CA CYS A 233 -6.01 6.88 9.12
C CYS A 233 -4.98 7.38 10.14
N VAL A 234 -4.67 8.68 10.13
CA VAL A 234 -3.73 9.31 11.08
C VAL A 234 -4.26 9.28 12.51
N ILE A 235 -5.55 9.47 12.72
CA ILE A 235 -6.19 9.41 14.05
C ILE A 235 -6.31 7.96 14.54
N MET A 236 -6.81 7.06 13.69
CA MET A 236 -7.10 5.67 14.05
C MET A 236 -5.84 4.82 14.17
N GLY A 237 -4.75 5.17 13.47
CA GLY A 237 -3.47 4.47 13.57
C GLY A 237 -2.97 4.34 15.01
N PRO A 238 -2.74 5.47 15.73
CA PRO A 238 -2.38 5.46 17.15
C PRO A 238 -3.43 4.80 18.04
N VAL A 239 -4.72 5.00 17.76
CA VAL A 239 -5.81 4.37 18.54
C VAL A 239 -5.75 2.85 18.47
N ILE A 240 -5.49 2.29 17.28
CA ILE A 240 -5.35 0.85 17.09
C ILE A 240 -4.05 0.35 17.73
N GLN A 241 -2.93 1.04 17.51
CA GLN A 241 -1.61 0.62 17.99
C GLN A 241 -1.46 0.72 19.53
N LYS A 242 -1.93 1.82 20.12
CA LYS A 242 -1.79 2.11 21.57
C LYS A 242 -3.04 1.78 22.39
N GLY A 243 -4.19 1.69 21.75
CA GLY A 243 -5.45 1.34 22.42
C GLY A 243 -5.81 -0.12 22.18
N LEU A 244 -6.16 -0.46 20.93
CA LEU A 244 -6.73 -1.79 20.64
C LEU A 244 -5.75 -2.94 20.89
N TYR A 245 -4.51 -2.87 20.38
CA TYR A 245 -3.57 -3.98 20.55
C TYR A 245 -3.21 -4.26 22.03
N PRO A 246 -2.97 -3.25 22.88
CA PRO A 246 -2.80 -3.49 24.32
C PRO A 246 -4.05 -4.08 24.98
N LEU A 247 -5.26 -3.66 24.61
CA LEU A 247 -6.50 -4.23 25.14
C LEU A 247 -6.67 -5.70 24.72
N LEU A 248 -6.36 -6.04 23.46
CA LEU A 248 -6.40 -7.42 22.99
C LEU A 248 -5.34 -8.28 23.67
N ASN A 249 -4.12 -7.76 23.86
CA ASN A 249 -3.06 -8.47 24.57
C ASN A 249 -3.40 -8.70 26.05
N LYS A 250 -4.04 -7.72 26.72
CA LYS A 250 -4.56 -7.90 28.10
C LYS A 250 -5.61 -9.02 28.18
N ASN A 251 -6.38 -9.21 27.11
CA ASN A 251 -7.37 -10.28 27.01
C ASN A 251 -6.79 -11.59 26.43
N ASN A 252 -5.46 -11.72 26.35
CA ASN A 252 -4.75 -12.87 25.77
C ASN A 252 -5.13 -13.20 24.31
N VAL A 253 -5.69 -12.24 23.57
CA VAL A 253 -6.03 -12.38 22.15
C VAL A 253 -4.83 -11.98 21.30
N LYS A 254 -4.02 -12.96 20.89
CA LYS A 254 -2.92 -12.74 19.94
C LYS A 254 -3.49 -12.42 18.56
N PHE A 255 -3.53 -11.14 18.21
CA PHE A 255 -4.12 -10.68 16.96
C PHE A 255 -3.13 -10.81 15.79
N GLN A 256 -3.13 -11.99 15.18
CA GLN A 256 -2.18 -12.38 14.13
C GLN A 256 -2.49 -11.72 12.77
N SER A 257 -1.48 -11.71 11.89
CA SER A 257 -1.55 -11.02 10.60
C SER A 257 -2.71 -11.44 9.71
N ILE A 258 -3.00 -12.74 9.56
CA ILE A 258 -4.14 -13.17 8.73
C ILE A 258 -5.48 -12.79 9.36
N THR A 259 -5.59 -12.83 10.70
CA THR A 259 -6.81 -12.40 11.41
C THR A 259 -7.03 -10.90 11.28
N ARG A 260 -5.95 -10.11 11.42
CA ARG A 260 -5.94 -8.67 11.14
C ARG A 260 -6.46 -8.40 9.73
N MET A 261 -5.92 -9.06 8.71
CA MET A 261 -6.38 -8.89 7.33
C MET A 261 -7.86 -9.24 7.16
N ALA A 262 -8.32 -10.38 7.70
CA ALA A 262 -9.72 -10.79 7.62
C ALA A 262 -10.66 -9.78 8.31
N THR A 263 -10.29 -9.23 9.47
CA THR A 263 -11.06 -8.16 10.11
C THR A 263 -11.09 -6.88 9.26
N GLY A 264 -9.98 -6.55 8.59
CA GLY A 264 -9.95 -5.43 7.65
C GLY A 264 -10.88 -5.64 6.45
N PHE A 265 -11.00 -6.86 5.94
CA PHE A 265 -11.96 -7.19 4.88
C PHE A 265 -13.42 -7.07 5.34
N ILE A 266 -13.73 -7.50 6.57
CA ILE A 266 -15.06 -7.32 7.15
C ILE A 266 -15.37 -5.83 7.32
N MET A 267 -14.41 -5.04 7.80
CA MET A 267 -14.58 -3.58 7.94
C MET A 267 -14.75 -2.92 6.57
N MET A 268 -14.03 -3.35 5.53
CA MET A 268 -14.24 -2.85 4.16
C MET A 268 -15.65 -3.16 3.65
N SER A 269 -16.15 -4.37 3.88
CA SER A 269 -17.54 -4.74 3.56
C SER A 269 -18.54 -3.84 4.31
N ALA A 270 -18.32 -3.60 5.61
CA ALA A 270 -19.15 -2.71 6.41
C ALA A 270 -19.10 -1.25 5.91
N SER A 271 -17.94 -0.76 5.47
CA SER A 271 -17.79 0.57 4.87
C SER A 271 -18.62 0.69 3.58
N MET A 272 -18.52 -0.29 2.68
CA MET A 272 -19.33 -0.31 1.45
C MET A 272 -20.83 -0.46 1.74
N ALA A 273 -21.22 -1.24 2.74
CA ALA A 273 -22.60 -1.38 3.16
C ALA A 273 -23.16 -0.07 3.75
N PHE A 274 -22.35 0.65 4.54
CA PHE A 274 -22.72 1.96 5.06
C PHE A 274 -22.85 2.98 3.92
N ALA A 275 -21.93 2.99 2.95
CA ALA A 275 -22.01 3.82 1.76
C ALA A 275 -23.30 3.56 0.94
N ALA A 276 -23.72 2.29 0.82
CA ALA A 276 -25.00 1.93 0.21
C ALA A 276 -26.20 2.48 1.00
N GLY A 277 -26.16 2.40 2.34
CA GLY A 277 -27.18 2.97 3.20
C GLY A 277 -27.28 4.49 3.08
N VAL A 278 -26.15 5.19 3.04
CA VAL A 278 -26.12 6.63 2.79
C VAL A 278 -26.68 6.95 1.41
N GLN A 279 -26.33 6.17 0.37
CA GLN A 279 -26.89 6.35 -0.97
C GLN A 279 -28.41 6.18 -0.99
N LYS A 280 -28.94 5.20 -0.25
CA LYS A 280 -30.39 5.01 -0.12
C LYS A 280 -31.07 6.23 0.51
N ILE A 281 -30.48 6.79 1.58
CA ILE A 281 -30.99 8.03 2.21
C ILE A 281 -30.95 9.20 1.23
N ILE A 282 -29.92 9.32 0.40
CA ILE A 282 -29.83 10.35 -0.65
C ILE A 282 -30.98 10.22 -1.63
N TYR A 283 -31.30 9.00 -2.09
CA TYR A 283 -32.41 8.79 -3.03
C TYR A 283 -33.79 8.88 -2.41
N ASP A 284 -33.93 8.68 -1.10
CA ASP A 284 -35.19 8.88 -0.38
C ASP A 284 -35.43 10.35 0.01
N THR A 285 -34.45 11.23 -0.21
CA THR A 285 -34.52 12.64 0.14
C THR A 285 -34.71 13.51 -1.10
N GLY A 286 -35.69 14.41 -1.07
CA GLY A 286 -35.93 15.38 -2.14
C GLY A 286 -34.80 16.42 -2.32
N PRO A 287 -34.85 17.25 -3.38
CA PRO A 287 -36.01 17.39 -4.28
C PRO A 287 -36.03 16.38 -5.44
N CYS A 288 -34.91 15.72 -5.74
CA CYS A 288 -34.78 14.91 -6.95
C CYS A 288 -34.79 13.40 -6.73
N TYR A 289 -34.76 12.93 -5.49
CA TYR A 289 -34.83 11.52 -5.13
C TYR A 289 -33.81 10.68 -5.92
N ASP A 290 -34.29 9.70 -6.70
CA ASP A 290 -33.48 8.76 -7.52
C ASP A 290 -32.66 9.43 -8.63
N ARG A 291 -32.94 10.70 -8.99
CA ARG A 291 -32.26 11.42 -10.07
C ARG A 291 -31.65 12.74 -9.61
N PRO A 292 -30.69 12.71 -8.67
CA PRO A 292 -30.06 13.90 -8.12
C PRO A 292 -29.55 14.82 -9.24
N LEU A 293 -29.70 16.13 -9.04
CA LEU A 293 -29.25 17.20 -9.94
C LEU A 293 -29.91 17.28 -11.33
N THR A 294 -30.66 16.25 -11.74
CA THR A 294 -31.26 16.16 -13.09
C THR A 294 -32.75 16.52 -13.11
N CYS A 295 -33.38 16.62 -11.93
CA CYS A 295 -34.81 16.93 -11.85
C CYS A 295 -35.11 18.44 -11.98
N PRO A 296 -36.35 18.84 -12.30
CA PRO A 296 -36.75 20.25 -12.34
C PRO A 296 -36.48 21.00 -11.04
N GLY A 297 -36.60 20.32 -9.89
CA GLY A 297 -36.28 20.87 -8.57
C GLY A 297 -34.79 21.11 -8.29
N ALA A 298 -33.88 20.66 -9.16
CA ALA A 298 -32.45 20.87 -9.02
C ALA A 298 -31.97 22.26 -9.49
N GLU A 299 -32.82 23.09 -10.12
CA GLU A 299 -32.42 24.34 -10.77
C GLU A 299 -31.15 24.21 -11.65
N ASN A 300 -31.21 23.35 -12.67
CA ASN A 300 -30.07 23.04 -13.55
C ASN A 300 -28.84 22.46 -12.80
N GLY A 301 -29.07 21.60 -11.80
CA GLY A 301 -28.00 20.92 -11.06
C GLY A 301 -27.33 21.77 -9.96
N ARG A 302 -27.99 22.84 -9.51
CA ARG A 302 -27.52 23.69 -8.41
C ARG A 302 -27.98 23.23 -7.04
N ILE A 303 -29.17 22.63 -6.96
CA ILE A 303 -29.77 22.19 -5.70
C ILE A 303 -29.59 20.67 -5.59
N PRO A 304 -28.67 20.19 -4.72
CA PRO A 304 -28.55 18.77 -4.44
C PRO A 304 -29.69 18.27 -3.54
N ASN A 305 -29.77 16.95 -3.37
CA ASN A 305 -30.68 16.37 -2.40
C ASN A 305 -30.31 16.84 -0.99
N GLN A 306 -31.32 17.03 -0.14
CA GLN A 306 -31.20 17.75 1.12
C GLN A 306 -30.57 16.91 2.25
N VAL A 307 -29.53 16.15 1.94
CA VAL A 307 -28.76 15.32 2.88
C VAL A 307 -27.43 15.96 3.19
N ASN A 308 -27.04 16.02 4.46
CA ASN A 308 -25.75 16.56 4.86
C ASN A 308 -24.60 15.65 4.43
N VAL A 309 -23.59 16.20 3.73
CA VAL A 309 -22.41 15.45 3.28
C VAL A 309 -21.64 14.75 4.41
N PHE A 310 -21.65 15.33 5.61
CA PHE A 310 -20.99 14.73 6.79
C PHE A 310 -21.68 13.44 7.26
N LEU A 311 -22.84 13.07 6.72
CA LEU A 311 -23.42 11.75 6.94
C LEU A 311 -22.52 10.61 6.39
N GLN A 312 -21.64 10.89 5.42
CA GLN A 312 -20.63 9.94 4.93
C GLN A 312 -19.46 9.72 5.91
N THR A 313 -19.33 10.53 6.96
CA THR A 313 -18.18 10.47 7.89
C THR A 313 -17.92 9.06 8.44
N PRO A 314 -18.94 8.29 8.88
CA PRO A 314 -18.71 6.93 9.36
C PRO A 314 -18.16 5.98 8.28
N THR A 315 -18.52 6.18 7.01
CA THR A 315 -17.94 5.42 5.88
C THR A 315 -16.43 5.53 5.87
N TYR A 316 -15.91 6.77 6.00
CA TYR A 316 -14.48 7.06 6.00
C TYR A 316 -13.75 6.56 7.26
N ILE A 317 -14.40 6.61 8.42
CA ILE A 317 -13.83 6.05 9.66
C ILE A 317 -13.65 4.53 9.52
N ILE A 318 -14.70 3.84 9.07
CA ILE A 318 -14.67 2.38 8.87
C ILE A 318 -13.65 2.02 7.77
N LEU A 319 -13.60 2.80 6.69
CA LEU A 319 -12.64 2.63 5.60
C LEU A 319 -11.19 2.75 6.09
N ALA A 320 -10.89 3.78 6.88
CA ALA A 320 -9.57 3.99 7.47
C ALA A 320 -9.16 2.81 8.38
N VAL A 321 -10.08 2.32 9.21
CA VAL A 321 -9.85 1.14 10.05
C VAL A 321 -9.60 -0.11 9.19
N ALA A 322 -10.37 -0.29 8.12
CA ALA A 322 -10.17 -1.38 7.16
C ALA A 322 -8.78 -1.33 6.52
N GLU A 323 -8.33 -0.15 6.09
CA GLU A 323 -7.01 0.09 5.50
C GLU A 323 -5.88 -0.26 6.48
N ILE A 324 -5.98 0.19 7.74
CA ILE A 324 -4.98 -0.11 8.77
C ILE A 324 -4.88 -1.61 9.05
N PHE A 325 -6.00 -2.32 9.17
CA PHE A 325 -5.96 -3.75 9.49
C PHE A 325 -5.51 -4.62 8.33
N SER A 326 -5.78 -4.21 7.09
CA SER A 326 -5.54 -5.05 5.94
C SER A 326 -4.31 -4.60 5.15
N PHE A 327 -4.24 -3.35 4.68
CA PHE A 327 -3.19 -2.88 3.78
C PHE A 327 -1.84 -2.71 4.48
N VAL A 328 -1.82 -2.16 5.70
CA VAL A 328 -0.59 -2.07 6.50
C VAL A 328 -0.10 -3.47 6.85
N THR A 329 -1.02 -4.35 7.28
CA THR A 329 -0.67 -5.74 7.61
C THR A 329 -0.22 -6.54 6.39
N LEU A 330 -0.80 -6.32 5.21
CA LEU A 330 -0.37 -6.95 3.96
C LEU A 330 1.06 -6.55 3.62
N SER A 331 1.38 -5.26 3.78
CA SER A 331 2.71 -4.74 3.52
C SER A 331 3.74 -5.36 4.48
N GLU A 332 3.41 -5.47 5.77
CA GLU A 332 4.24 -6.15 6.78
C GLU A 332 4.40 -7.65 6.48
N TYR A 333 3.31 -8.33 6.13
CA TYR A 333 3.29 -9.77 5.85
C TYR A 333 4.10 -10.13 4.59
N THR A 334 3.89 -9.38 3.50
CA THR A 334 4.64 -9.59 2.26
C THR A 334 6.12 -9.26 2.43
N TYR A 335 6.46 -8.24 3.21
CA TYR A 335 7.85 -7.89 3.51
C TYR A 335 8.57 -8.96 4.33
N THR A 336 7.88 -9.59 5.27
CA THR A 336 8.44 -10.62 6.16
C THR A 336 8.51 -12.00 5.52
N LYS A 337 7.59 -12.33 4.60
CA LYS A 337 7.58 -13.60 3.87
C LYS A 337 8.36 -13.58 2.56
N ALA A 338 8.72 -12.40 2.04
CA ALA A 338 9.52 -12.30 0.84
C ALA A 338 10.96 -12.78 1.08
N PRO A 339 11.58 -13.46 0.10
CA PRO A 339 13.01 -13.78 0.14
C PRO A 339 13.83 -12.54 0.39
N THR A 340 14.95 -12.68 1.10
CA THR A 340 15.75 -11.54 1.57
C THR A 340 16.17 -10.64 0.40
N ASP A 341 16.53 -11.24 -0.74
CA ASP A 341 16.97 -10.55 -1.96
C ASP A 341 15.83 -10.13 -2.90
N MET A 342 14.58 -10.56 -2.65
CA MET A 342 13.44 -10.35 -3.56
C MET A 342 12.29 -9.56 -2.93
N LYS A 343 12.53 -8.86 -1.82
CA LYS A 343 11.51 -8.04 -1.14
C LYS A 343 10.83 -7.05 -2.07
N ALA A 344 11.61 -6.31 -2.86
CA ALA A 344 11.07 -5.35 -3.83
C ALA A 344 10.19 -6.01 -4.90
N VAL A 345 10.56 -7.22 -5.35
CA VAL A 345 9.80 -7.98 -6.36
C VAL A 345 8.45 -8.41 -5.81
N VAL A 346 8.41 -8.94 -4.59
CA VAL A 346 7.14 -9.32 -3.94
C VAL A 346 6.25 -8.10 -3.68
N GLN A 347 6.83 -6.97 -3.29
CA GLN A 347 6.08 -5.71 -3.15
C GLN A 347 5.53 -5.21 -4.50
N ALA A 348 6.29 -5.36 -5.58
CA ALA A 348 5.83 -5.02 -6.94
C ALA A 348 4.67 -5.93 -7.40
N LEU A 349 4.69 -7.22 -7.02
CA LEU A 349 3.54 -8.11 -7.23
C LEU A 349 2.29 -7.62 -6.46
N GLY A 350 2.48 -7.01 -5.29
CA GLY A 350 1.43 -6.31 -4.55
C GLY A 350 0.79 -5.17 -5.36
N GLN A 351 1.62 -4.38 -6.05
CA GLN A 351 1.14 -3.31 -6.95
C GLN A 351 0.39 -3.87 -8.16
N LEU A 352 0.79 -5.02 -8.69
CA LEU A 352 0.02 -5.71 -9.73
C LEU A 352 -1.36 -6.15 -9.22
N GLY A 353 -1.46 -6.58 -7.97
CA GLY A 353 -2.75 -6.83 -7.31
C GLY A 353 -3.63 -5.58 -7.21
N ALA A 354 -3.03 -4.42 -6.88
CA ALA A 354 -3.73 -3.15 -6.86
C ALA A 354 -4.18 -2.69 -8.26
N ALA A 355 -3.35 -2.90 -9.28
CA ALA A 355 -3.69 -2.64 -10.67
C ALA A 355 -4.84 -3.52 -11.16
N ALA A 356 -4.82 -4.82 -10.83
CA ALA A 356 -5.91 -5.73 -11.13
C ALA A 356 -7.23 -5.29 -10.46
N GLY A 357 -7.18 -4.87 -9.19
CA GLY A 357 -8.34 -4.34 -8.48
C GLY A 357 -8.88 -3.05 -9.10
N SER A 358 -7.99 -2.15 -9.52
CA SER A 358 -8.38 -0.92 -10.22
C SER A 358 -9.03 -1.22 -11.58
N ALA A 359 -8.51 -2.20 -12.33
CA ALA A 359 -9.09 -2.62 -13.61
C ALA A 359 -10.50 -3.20 -13.45
N ILE A 360 -10.73 -4.02 -12.41
CA ILE A 360 -12.08 -4.48 -12.05
C ILE A 360 -12.97 -3.29 -11.67
N GLY A 361 -12.44 -2.31 -10.93
CA GLY A 361 -13.15 -1.08 -10.60
C GLY A 361 -13.63 -0.32 -11.84
N ILE A 362 -12.78 -0.21 -12.87
CA ILE A 362 -13.18 0.39 -14.16
C ILE A 362 -14.30 -0.43 -14.81
N ALA A 363 -14.20 -1.76 -14.82
CA ALA A 363 -15.22 -2.64 -15.39
C ALA A 363 -16.59 -2.54 -14.68
N ILE A 364 -16.61 -2.19 -13.38
CA ILE A 364 -17.82 -2.01 -12.58
C ILE A 364 -18.38 -0.59 -12.69
N THR A 365 -17.58 0.39 -13.15
CA THR A 365 -17.98 1.80 -13.24
C THR A 365 -19.26 2.06 -14.07
N PRO A 366 -19.63 1.27 -15.10
CA PRO A 366 -20.95 1.41 -15.75
C PRO A 366 -22.15 1.23 -14.80
N LEU A 367 -21.99 0.52 -13.68
CA LEU A 367 -23.02 0.42 -12.64
C LEU A 367 -23.07 1.68 -11.75
N ALA A 368 -22.05 2.54 -11.79
CA ALA A 368 -21.94 3.76 -11.02
C ALA A 368 -22.76 4.94 -11.62
N HIS A 369 -23.97 4.64 -12.11
CA HIS A 369 -24.94 5.64 -12.55
C HIS A 369 -26.15 5.66 -11.59
N ASP A 370 -26.84 6.79 -11.52
CA ASP A 370 -28.09 6.88 -10.75
C ASP A 370 -29.24 6.20 -11.50
N PRO A 371 -30.11 5.40 -10.83
CA PRO A 371 -30.11 5.04 -9.41
C PRO A 371 -29.38 3.70 -9.09
N SER A 372 -28.63 3.11 -10.03
CA SER A 372 -27.98 1.81 -9.84
C SER A 372 -26.77 1.84 -8.88
N LEU A 373 -26.35 3.02 -8.42
CA LEU A 373 -25.21 3.21 -7.53
C LEU A 373 -25.36 2.45 -6.18
N ILE A 374 -26.59 2.29 -5.68
CA ILE A 374 -26.87 1.46 -4.50
C ILE A 374 -26.45 0.00 -4.75
N TRP A 375 -26.86 -0.56 -5.89
CA TRP A 375 -26.56 -1.96 -6.24
C TRP A 375 -25.06 -2.21 -6.41
N MET A 376 -24.31 -1.22 -6.88
CA MET A 376 -22.86 -1.29 -6.94
C MET A 376 -22.25 -1.39 -5.53
N TYR A 377 -22.61 -0.49 -4.61
CA TYR A 377 -22.09 -0.54 -3.24
C TYR A 377 -22.52 -1.82 -2.51
N THR A 378 -23.78 -2.22 -2.64
CA THR A 378 -24.30 -3.46 -2.05
C THR A 378 -23.58 -4.69 -2.63
N GLY A 379 -23.37 -4.73 -3.95
CA GLY A 379 -22.64 -5.81 -4.61
C GLY A 379 -21.20 -5.93 -4.13
N LEU A 380 -20.48 -4.81 -4.01
CA LEU A 380 -19.13 -4.77 -3.46
C LEU A 380 -19.11 -5.17 -1.98
N ALA A 381 -20.08 -4.74 -1.19
CA ALA A 381 -20.19 -5.10 0.23
C ALA A 381 -20.37 -6.62 0.42
N VAL A 382 -21.27 -7.25 -0.35
CA VAL A 382 -21.52 -8.69 -0.31
C VAL A 382 -20.30 -9.45 -0.83
N ALA A 383 -19.73 -9.05 -1.97
CA ALA A 383 -18.56 -9.70 -2.55
C ALA A 383 -17.36 -9.64 -1.58
N MET A 384 -17.12 -8.49 -0.94
CA MET A 384 -16.03 -8.33 0.02
C MET A 384 -16.26 -9.17 1.28
N PHE A 385 -17.51 -9.32 1.74
CA PHE A 385 -17.84 -10.21 2.84
C PHE A 385 -17.57 -11.69 2.50
N LEU A 386 -17.98 -12.14 1.31
CA LEU A 386 -17.70 -13.49 0.83
C LEU A 386 -16.20 -13.76 0.73
N VAL A 387 -15.44 -12.81 0.17
CA VAL A 387 -13.97 -12.89 0.14
C VAL A 387 -13.39 -12.93 1.55
N ALA A 388 -13.93 -12.17 2.51
CA ALA A 388 -13.47 -12.23 3.90
C ALA A 388 -13.63 -13.63 4.50
N VAL A 389 -14.79 -14.28 4.28
CA VAL A 389 -15.08 -15.64 4.74
C VAL A 389 -14.15 -16.66 4.07
N VAL A 390 -14.04 -16.61 2.74
CA VAL A 390 -13.18 -17.53 1.97
C VAL A 390 -11.71 -17.34 2.36
N PHE A 391 -11.25 -16.10 2.45
CA PHE A 391 -9.89 -15.77 2.86
C PHE A 391 -9.58 -16.31 4.26
N TRP A 392 -10.50 -16.14 5.20
CA TRP A 392 -10.34 -16.69 6.54
C TRP A 392 -10.22 -18.23 6.52
N ILE A 393 -11.10 -18.93 5.79
CA ILE A 393 -11.07 -20.40 5.69
C ILE A 393 -9.76 -20.88 5.07
N LEU A 394 -9.31 -20.26 3.97
CA LEU A 394 -8.11 -20.69 3.24
C LEU A 394 -6.81 -20.39 3.98
N PHE A 395 -6.73 -19.24 4.65
CA PHE A 395 -5.48 -18.73 5.21
C PHE A 395 -5.35 -18.85 6.73
N LYS A 396 -6.42 -19.20 7.48
CA LYS A 396 -6.34 -19.42 8.94
C LYS A 396 -5.28 -20.44 9.34
N LYS A 397 -4.96 -21.42 8.49
CA LYS A 397 -3.87 -22.39 8.76
C LYS A 397 -2.49 -21.73 8.88
N TYR A 398 -2.24 -20.65 8.14
CA TYR A 398 -0.93 -19.96 8.19
C TYR A 398 -0.72 -19.23 9.52
N ASN A 399 -1.81 -18.82 10.17
CA ASN A 399 -1.74 -18.31 11.53
C ASN A 399 -1.23 -19.37 12.53
N ALA A 400 -1.50 -20.67 12.31
CA ALA A 400 -1.00 -21.72 13.19
C ALA A 400 0.50 -21.97 12.96
N ILE A 401 0.92 -22.05 11.69
CA ILE A 401 2.32 -22.25 11.30
C ILE A 401 3.21 -21.09 11.81
N ASP A 402 2.75 -19.85 11.66
CA ASP A 402 3.48 -18.66 12.13
C ASP A 402 3.62 -18.59 13.67
N ARG A 403 2.96 -19.48 14.44
CA ARG A 403 3.15 -19.63 15.90
C ARG A 403 4.23 -20.65 16.25
N GLU A 404 4.50 -21.61 15.39
CA GLU A 404 5.52 -22.64 15.61
C GLU A 404 6.91 -22.11 15.26
N ASP A 405 6.98 -21.18 14.30
CA ASP A 405 8.23 -20.50 13.88
C ASP A 405 8.71 -19.40 14.86
N LYS A 406 7.93 -19.05 15.90
CA LYS A 406 8.25 -18.00 16.88
C LYS A 406 8.27 -18.57 18.29
#